data_AF-A0AAV7Z9R4-F1
#
_entry.id   AF-A0AAV7Z9R4-F1
#
_cell.length_a   1.000
_cell.length_b   1.000
_cell.length_c   1.000
_cell.angle_alpha   90.00
_cell.angle_beta   90.00
_cell.angle_gamma   90.00
#
_symmetry.space_group_name_H-M   'P 1'
#
loop_
_entity.id
_entity.type
_entity.pdbx_description
1 polymer ?
#
loop_
_entity_poly.entity_id
_entity_poly.type
_entity_poly.pdbx_seq_one_letter_code
_entity_poly.pdbx_strand_id
1 'polypeptide(L)'
;MEYTNLTIQDRLRQAQIQGKLCGVLHSLADRLDTGIINYVERMMQCFLLLIKNTQTSVYEKVVMAIDSVVRVSGENFKAYLEDVHFFLTEGLNSVNEPRFCRLTITTISNITHYVKNSLPHEYFKSYIEILIKNLSTKDLDPDLKIHILSAFADFAVCLPHFFENYLDTVGSILKKITFIKFDSNDELTNLVYLTKLRKTTLEVYTGIILGLNFKKRGKLFLRFIEQVIFLLEQIAKDPKSELFDELIKNAVELIVDILSILSKQVKRFFNTQPIYHLINHCLESDDQKLKKIGGWDYKLLN
;
A
#
# COMPACT_ATOMS: atom_id res chain seq x y z
N MET A 1 -41.90 14.81 23.85
CA MET A 1 -41.24 14.44 22.59
C MET A 1 -41.06 12.94 22.61
N GLU A 2 -41.96 12.22 21.95
CA GLU A 2 -41.86 10.77 21.80
C GLU A 2 -40.66 10.46 20.93
N TYR A 3 -39.65 9.80 21.49
CA TYR A 3 -38.68 9.08 20.69
C TYR A 3 -39.43 7.91 20.05
N THR A 4 -39.92 8.11 18.83
CA THR A 4 -40.42 7.01 17.99
C THR A 4 -39.31 5.97 17.91
N ASN A 5 -39.53 4.81 18.53
CA ASN A 5 -38.66 3.65 18.38
C ASN A 5 -38.70 3.23 16.90
N LEU A 6 -37.73 3.71 16.11
CA LEU A 6 -37.55 3.32 14.71
C LEU A 6 -37.52 1.80 14.62
N THR A 7 -38.39 1.24 13.78
CA THR A 7 -38.40 -0.20 13.53
C THR A 7 -37.08 -0.63 12.88
N ILE A 8 -36.76 -1.93 12.94
CA ILE A 8 -35.56 -2.47 12.27
C ILE A 8 -35.61 -2.16 10.77
N GLN A 9 -36.78 -2.23 10.14
CA GLN A 9 -36.97 -1.86 8.73
C GLN A 9 -36.69 -0.39 8.46
N ASP A 10 -37.12 0.52 9.35
CA ASP A 10 -36.84 1.95 9.19
C ASP A 10 -35.34 2.25 9.30
N ARG A 11 -34.64 1.60 10.24
CA ARG A 11 -33.17 1.72 10.38
C ARG A 11 -32.44 1.20 9.14
N LEU A 12 -32.85 0.06 8.60
CA LEU A 12 -32.28 -0.48 7.37
C LEU A 12 -32.51 0.44 6.17
N ARG A 13 -33.73 1.00 6.04
CA ARG A 13 -34.06 1.95 4.97
C ARG A 13 -33.24 3.25 5.12
N GLN A 14 -33.10 3.76 6.33
CA GLN A 14 -32.27 4.92 6.62
C GLN A 14 -30.81 4.67 6.23
N ALA A 15 -30.23 3.53 6.63
CA ALA A 15 -28.88 3.14 6.25
C ALA A 15 -28.70 3.05 4.73
N GLN A 16 -29.67 2.48 4.01
CA GLN A 16 -29.64 2.43 2.54
C GLN A 16 -29.64 3.83 1.90
N ILE A 17 -30.46 4.77 2.41
CA ILE A 17 -30.51 6.15 1.91
C ILE A 17 -29.18 6.85 2.20
N GLN A 18 -28.66 6.73 3.42
CA GLN A 18 -27.37 7.30 3.82
C GLN A 18 -26.23 6.78 2.93
N GLY A 19 -26.18 5.47 2.68
CA GLY A 19 -25.19 4.86 1.79
C GLY A 19 -25.29 5.38 0.35
N LYS A 20 -26.50 5.53 -0.19
CA LYS A 20 -26.72 6.10 -1.54
C LYS A 20 -26.26 7.55 -1.62
N LEU A 21 -26.60 8.38 -0.63
CA LEU A 21 -26.18 9.79 -0.59
C LEU A 21 -24.65 9.91 -0.46
N CYS A 22 -24.01 9.09 0.37
CA CYS A 22 -22.55 9.06 0.46
C CYS A 22 -21.91 8.64 -0.87
N GLY A 23 -22.49 7.66 -1.57
CA GLY A 23 -22.02 7.27 -2.90
C GLY A 23 -22.12 8.39 -3.93
N VAL A 24 -23.20 9.18 -3.91
CA VAL A 24 -23.34 10.37 -4.77
C VAL A 24 -22.31 11.43 -4.41
N LEU A 25 -22.12 11.73 -3.12
CA LEU A 25 -21.13 12.70 -2.65
C LEU A 25 -19.71 12.29 -3.02
N HIS A 26 -19.36 11.01 -2.86
CA HIS A 26 -18.09 10.45 -3.31
C HIS A 26 -17.92 10.63 -4.82
N SER A 27 -18.92 10.28 -5.62
CA SER A 27 -18.86 10.38 -7.09
C SER A 27 -18.70 11.83 -7.57
N LEU A 28 -19.36 12.78 -6.89
CA LEU A 28 -19.21 14.21 -7.15
C LEU A 28 -17.83 14.71 -6.72
N ALA A 29 -17.35 14.31 -5.54
CA ALA A 29 -16.02 14.65 -5.05
C ALA A 29 -14.92 14.15 -5.97
N ASP A 30 -15.08 12.93 -6.49
CA ASP A 30 -14.12 12.34 -7.41
C ASP A 30 -14.08 13.05 -8.76
N ARG A 31 -15.24 13.48 -9.25
CA ARG A 31 -15.36 14.16 -10.55
C ARG A 31 -15.02 15.64 -10.52
N LEU A 32 -15.34 16.35 -9.43
CA LEU A 32 -15.11 17.78 -9.30
C LEU A 32 -13.71 18.11 -8.75
N ASP A 33 -13.07 17.14 -8.11
CA ASP A 33 -11.74 17.27 -7.50
C ASP A 33 -11.62 18.55 -6.67
N THR A 34 -10.72 19.48 -7.01
CA THR A 34 -10.55 20.75 -6.29
C THR A 34 -11.81 21.62 -6.22
N GLY A 35 -12.81 21.37 -7.06
CA GLY A 35 -14.10 22.06 -7.06
C GLY A 35 -14.92 21.87 -5.78
N ILE A 36 -14.61 20.85 -4.95
CA ILE A 36 -15.33 20.63 -3.69
C ILE A 36 -14.73 21.37 -2.49
N ILE A 37 -13.63 22.12 -2.66
CA ILE A 37 -12.85 22.66 -1.53
C ILE A 37 -13.68 23.51 -0.57
N ASN A 38 -14.64 24.28 -1.08
CA ASN A 38 -15.54 25.13 -0.28
C ASN A 38 -16.61 24.33 0.48
N TYR A 39 -16.75 23.03 0.21
CA TYR A 39 -17.74 22.15 0.82
C TYR A 39 -17.13 21.10 1.75
N VAL A 40 -15.79 21.00 1.79
CA VAL A 40 -15.04 19.99 2.56
C VAL A 40 -15.48 19.94 4.02
N GLU A 41 -15.57 21.10 4.69
CA GLU A 41 -15.94 21.15 6.11
C GLU A 41 -17.33 20.56 6.35
N ARG A 42 -18.32 20.96 5.55
CA ARG A 42 -19.69 20.47 5.66
C ARG A 42 -19.79 18.99 5.33
N MET A 43 -19.04 18.51 4.34
CA MET A 43 -18.98 17.10 4.00
C MET A 43 -18.39 16.29 5.16
N MET A 44 -17.27 16.73 5.75
CA MET A 44 -16.66 16.06 6.89
C MET A 44 -17.57 16.04 8.11
N GLN A 45 -18.26 17.14 8.43
CA GLN A 45 -19.25 17.15 9.50
C GLN A 45 -20.33 16.07 9.29
N CYS A 46 -20.85 15.93 8.07
CA CYS A 46 -21.82 14.87 7.73
C CYS A 46 -21.20 13.47 7.87
N PHE A 47 -19.99 13.25 7.36
CA PHE A 47 -19.33 11.95 7.40
C PHE A 47 -19.00 11.51 8.83
N LEU A 48 -18.50 12.42 9.66
CA LEU A 48 -18.21 12.16 11.07
C LEU A 48 -19.48 11.84 11.87
N LEU A 49 -20.59 12.53 11.58
CA LEU A 49 -21.88 12.20 12.17
C LEU A 49 -22.39 10.82 11.76
N LEU A 50 -22.16 10.42 10.50
CA LEU A 50 -22.51 9.09 10.03
C LEU A 50 -21.67 8.04 10.74
N ILE A 51 -20.35 8.20 10.74
CA ILE A 51 -19.42 7.26 11.37
C ILE A 51 -19.79 6.99 12.84
N LYS A 52 -20.13 8.02 13.61
CA LYS A 52 -20.54 7.90 15.03
C LYS A 52 -21.82 7.09 15.24
N ASN A 53 -22.69 6.99 14.23
CA ASN A 53 -24.03 6.41 14.34
C ASN A 53 -24.24 5.16 13.47
N THR A 54 -23.24 4.73 12.69
CA THR A 54 -23.44 3.74 11.62
C THR A 54 -23.22 2.29 12.02
N GLN A 55 -23.99 1.43 11.34
CA GLN A 55 -23.71 0.02 11.12
C GLN A 55 -22.67 -0.15 10.00
N THR A 56 -21.97 -1.29 9.96
CA THR A 56 -20.86 -1.59 9.03
C THR A 56 -21.16 -1.34 7.55
N SER A 57 -22.43 -1.45 7.12
CA SER A 57 -22.85 -1.32 5.71
C SER A 57 -22.72 0.08 5.12
N VAL A 58 -22.79 1.14 5.92
CA VAL A 58 -22.68 2.53 5.45
C VAL A 58 -21.22 3.01 5.50
N TYR A 59 -20.42 2.42 6.38
CA TYR A 59 -19.04 2.83 6.61
C TYR A 59 -18.20 2.79 5.32
N GLU A 60 -18.36 1.75 4.50
CA GLU A 60 -17.61 1.63 3.24
C GLU A 60 -17.75 2.89 2.38
N LYS A 61 -18.98 3.37 2.23
CA LYS A 61 -19.27 4.56 1.41
C LYS A 61 -18.80 5.85 2.07
N VAL A 62 -18.83 5.91 3.40
CA VAL A 62 -18.34 7.08 4.13
C VAL A 62 -16.82 7.17 4.04
N VAL A 63 -16.09 6.08 4.23
CA VAL A 63 -14.63 6.07 4.15
C VAL A 63 -14.14 6.33 2.73
N MET A 64 -14.78 5.76 1.70
CA MET A 64 -14.49 6.13 0.31
C MET A 64 -14.74 7.62 0.03
N ALA A 65 -15.76 8.24 0.63
CA ALA A 65 -16.00 9.66 0.48
C ALA A 65 -14.95 10.51 1.22
N ILE A 66 -14.47 10.04 2.38
CA ILE A 66 -13.35 10.65 3.11
C ILE A 66 -12.07 10.60 2.27
N ASP A 67 -11.79 9.51 1.54
CA ASP A 67 -10.62 9.45 0.64
C ASP A 67 -10.60 10.60 -0.38
N SER A 68 -11.75 10.92 -0.98
CA SER A 68 -11.88 12.06 -1.90
C SER A 68 -11.60 13.39 -1.19
N VAL A 69 -12.05 13.54 0.06
CA VAL A 69 -11.78 14.75 0.86
C VAL A 69 -10.31 14.85 1.26
N VAL A 70 -9.67 13.74 1.64
CA VAL A 70 -8.24 13.67 1.96
C VAL A 70 -7.41 14.15 0.78
N ARG A 71 -7.71 13.66 -0.42
CA ARG A 71 -7.02 14.05 -1.66
C ARG A 71 -7.11 15.56 -1.92
N VAL A 72 -8.33 16.11 -1.86
CA VAL A 72 -8.56 17.54 -2.15
C VAL A 72 -7.98 18.45 -1.07
N SER A 73 -8.02 18.00 0.19
CA SER A 73 -7.55 18.79 1.33
C SER A 73 -6.02 18.77 1.48
N GLY A 74 -5.35 17.70 1.02
CA GLY A 74 -3.92 17.52 1.20
C GLY A 74 -3.52 17.63 2.68
N GLU A 75 -2.49 18.41 2.97
CA GLU A 75 -2.02 18.67 4.33
C GLU A 75 -3.06 19.35 5.23
N ASN A 76 -4.04 20.08 4.67
CA ASN A 76 -5.10 20.72 5.45
C ASN A 76 -6.08 19.71 6.06
N PHE A 77 -6.07 18.45 5.59
CA PHE A 77 -6.84 17.38 6.23
C PHE A 77 -6.43 17.14 7.68
N LYS A 78 -5.27 17.65 8.12
CA LYS A 78 -4.83 17.60 9.52
C LYS A 78 -5.90 18.08 10.52
N ALA A 79 -6.78 18.98 10.11
CA ALA A 79 -7.89 19.49 10.93
C ALA A 79 -8.91 18.41 11.33
N TYR A 80 -8.98 17.29 10.59
CA TYR A 80 -9.95 16.22 10.84
C TYR A 80 -9.30 14.92 11.35
N LEU A 81 -7.97 14.88 11.49
CA LEU A 81 -7.25 13.66 11.84
C LEU A 81 -7.65 13.13 13.22
N GLU A 82 -7.83 14.01 14.20
CA GLU A 82 -8.26 13.62 15.55
C GLU A 82 -9.62 12.92 15.51
N ASP A 83 -10.58 13.48 14.76
CA ASP A 83 -11.93 12.93 14.64
C ASP A 83 -11.95 11.57 13.93
N VAL A 84 -11.10 11.36 12.92
CA VAL A 84 -11.08 10.09 12.16
C VAL A 84 -10.16 9.04 12.77
N HIS A 85 -9.18 9.44 13.59
CA HIS A 85 -8.12 8.54 14.08
C HIS A 85 -8.68 7.30 14.77
N PHE A 86 -9.63 7.47 15.70
CA PHE A 86 -10.26 6.37 16.42
C PHE A 86 -10.89 5.34 15.46
N PHE A 87 -11.61 5.81 14.45
CA PHE A 87 -12.32 4.93 13.51
C PHE A 87 -11.40 4.20 12.54
N LEU A 88 -10.27 4.81 12.18
CA LEU A 88 -9.23 4.15 11.40
C LEU A 88 -8.53 3.06 12.23
N THR A 89 -8.28 3.33 13.51
CA THR A 89 -7.69 2.36 14.44
C THR A 89 -8.63 1.15 14.66
N GLU A 90 -9.93 1.38 14.85
CA GLU A 90 -10.95 0.32 14.91
C GLU A 90 -10.99 -0.48 13.60
N GLY A 91 -10.99 0.21 12.46
CA GLY A 91 -10.96 -0.40 11.13
C GLY A 91 -9.80 -1.35 10.91
N LEU A 92 -8.59 -0.97 11.36
CA LEU A 92 -7.42 -1.82 11.28
C LEU A 92 -7.50 -3.05 12.19
N ASN A 93 -8.15 -2.96 13.35
CA ASN A 93 -8.28 -4.08 14.28
C ASN A 93 -9.37 -5.10 13.85
N SER A 94 -10.28 -4.70 12.96
CA SER A 94 -11.37 -5.55 12.46
C SER A 94 -10.93 -6.50 11.34
N VAL A 95 -9.87 -7.29 11.56
CA VAL A 95 -9.37 -8.29 10.59
C VAL A 95 -10.38 -9.38 10.24
N ASN A 96 -11.37 -9.61 11.11
CA ASN A 96 -12.48 -10.54 10.88
C ASN A 96 -13.53 -9.98 9.88
N GLU A 97 -13.42 -8.70 9.52
CA GLU A 97 -14.20 -8.07 8.46
C GLU A 97 -13.24 -7.60 7.34
N PRO A 98 -12.71 -8.50 6.49
CA PRO A 98 -11.59 -8.18 5.61
C PRO A 98 -11.84 -7.01 4.67
N ARG A 99 -13.07 -6.86 4.17
CA ARG A 99 -13.42 -5.72 3.29
C ARG A 99 -13.27 -4.37 3.99
N PHE A 100 -13.70 -4.30 5.25
CA PHE A 100 -13.66 -3.10 6.08
C PHE A 100 -12.23 -2.75 6.48
N CYS A 101 -11.47 -3.76 6.93
CA CYS A 101 -10.04 -3.61 7.23
C CYS A 101 -9.25 -3.16 5.99
N ARG A 102 -9.51 -3.76 4.82
CA ARG A 102 -8.86 -3.39 3.55
C ARG A 102 -9.09 -1.94 3.15
N LEU A 103 -10.34 -1.50 3.22
CA LEU A 103 -10.68 -0.11 2.91
C LEU A 103 -9.95 0.84 3.86
N THR A 104 -9.92 0.51 5.14
CA THR A 104 -9.21 1.29 6.16
C THR A 104 -7.71 1.40 5.88
N ILE A 105 -7.06 0.29 5.51
CA ILE A 105 -5.64 0.28 5.12
C ILE A 105 -5.41 1.22 3.92
N THR A 106 -6.30 1.17 2.93
CA THR A 106 -6.24 2.01 1.73
C THR A 106 -6.36 3.50 2.11
N THR A 107 -7.31 3.85 2.97
CA THR A 107 -7.50 5.22 3.43
C THR A 107 -6.33 5.75 4.24
N ILE A 108 -5.72 4.94 5.11
CA ILE A 108 -4.51 5.35 5.84
C ILE A 108 -3.34 5.58 4.88
N SER A 109 -3.24 4.78 3.81
CA SER A 109 -2.23 4.96 2.77
C SER A 109 -2.45 6.28 2.01
N ASN A 110 -3.69 6.59 1.65
CA ASN A 110 -4.07 7.89 1.07
C ASN A 110 -3.77 9.06 2.03
N ILE A 111 -4.14 8.96 3.31
CA ILE A 111 -3.83 9.98 4.33
C ILE A 111 -2.32 10.20 4.39
N THR A 112 -1.54 9.12 4.40
CA THR A 112 -0.08 9.21 4.41
C THR A 112 0.46 9.92 3.17
N HIS A 113 -0.08 9.61 1.98
CA HIS A 113 0.33 10.23 0.72
C HIS A 113 -0.01 11.72 0.63
N TYR A 114 -1.21 12.13 1.05
CA TYR A 114 -1.70 13.50 0.88
C TYR A 114 -1.39 14.42 2.06
N VAL A 115 -1.39 13.90 3.29
CA VAL A 115 -1.13 14.68 4.51
C VAL A 115 0.37 14.76 4.80
N LYS A 116 1.15 13.74 4.43
CA LYS A 116 2.61 13.71 4.57
C LYS A 116 3.05 14.14 5.97
N ASN A 117 3.99 15.08 6.09
CA ASN A 117 4.59 15.51 7.35
C ASN A 117 3.60 16.17 8.33
N SER A 118 2.39 16.51 7.88
CA SER A 118 1.33 17.00 8.77
C SER A 118 0.62 15.87 9.54
N LEU A 119 0.90 14.60 9.24
CA LEU A 119 0.40 13.46 10.01
C LEU A 119 1.15 13.37 11.36
N PRO A 120 0.45 13.40 12.52
CA PRO A 120 1.09 13.23 13.81
C PRO A 120 1.82 11.90 13.93
N HIS A 121 3.04 11.93 14.48
CA HIS A 121 3.87 10.74 14.64
C HIS A 121 3.19 9.64 15.48
N GLU A 122 2.42 10.02 16.50
CA GLU A 122 1.68 9.07 17.34
C GLU A 122 0.60 8.31 16.56
N TYR A 123 -0.06 8.96 15.60
CA TYR A 123 -1.06 8.33 14.76
C TYR A 123 -0.42 7.36 13.79
N PHE A 124 0.67 7.78 13.13
CA PHE A 124 1.46 6.90 12.28
C PHE A 124 1.94 5.66 13.04
N LYS A 125 2.51 5.86 14.25
CA LYS A 125 2.96 4.78 15.13
C LYS A 125 1.84 3.79 15.44
N SER A 126 0.66 4.29 15.82
CA SER A 126 -0.52 3.45 16.08
C SER A 126 -0.87 2.59 14.86
N TYR A 127 -0.94 3.20 13.67
CA TYR A 127 -1.29 2.49 12.45
C TYR A 127 -0.27 1.40 12.11
N ILE A 128 1.01 1.74 12.01
CA ILE A 128 2.03 0.78 11.59
C ILE A 128 2.18 -0.38 12.59
N GLU A 129 2.04 -0.12 13.90
CA GLU A 129 2.10 -1.17 14.93
C GLU A 129 0.92 -2.15 14.82
N ILE A 130 -0.29 -1.66 14.54
CA ILE A 130 -1.45 -2.52 14.29
C ILE A 130 -1.26 -3.35 13.01
N LEU A 131 -0.76 -2.74 11.93
CA LEU A 131 -0.48 -3.44 10.68
C LEU A 131 0.57 -4.55 10.86
N ILE A 132 1.65 -4.28 11.59
CA ILE A 132 2.68 -5.27 11.93
C ILE A 132 2.08 -6.42 12.76
N LYS A 133 1.23 -6.10 13.74
CA LYS A 133 0.52 -7.09 14.55
C LYS A 133 -0.39 -7.96 13.67
N ASN A 134 -1.16 -7.36 12.77
CA ASN A 134 -2.08 -8.07 11.87
C ASN A 134 -1.36 -9.09 10.99
N LEU A 135 -0.15 -8.78 10.50
CA LEU A 135 0.67 -9.71 9.72
C LEU A 135 1.14 -10.94 10.52
N SER A 136 1.08 -10.89 11.85
CA SER A 136 1.39 -12.01 12.72
C SER A 136 0.17 -12.89 13.04
N THR A 137 -1.04 -12.50 12.59
CA THR A 137 -2.27 -13.27 12.76
C THR A 137 -2.23 -14.52 11.88
N LYS A 138 -2.45 -15.70 12.48
CA LYS A 138 -2.32 -17.01 11.84
C LYS A 138 -3.21 -17.16 10.60
N ASP A 139 -4.46 -16.71 10.70
CA ASP A 139 -5.50 -16.87 9.67
C ASP A 139 -5.86 -15.53 9.03
N LEU A 140 -4.87 -14.65 8.86
CA LEU A 140 -5.07 -13.37 8.16
C LEU A 140 -5.46 -13.63 6.70
N ASP A 141 -6.51 -12.94 6.25
CA ASP A 141 -6.93 -12.95 4.86
C ASP A 141 -5.75 -12.63 3.92
N PRO A 142 -5.49 -13.48 2.89
CA PRO A 142 -4.42 -13.26 1.93
C PRO A 142 -4.43 -11.89 1.25
N ASP A 143 -5.61 -11.35 0.93
CA ASP A 143 -5.78 -10.03 0.32
C ASP A 143 -5.34 -8.93 1.29
N LEU A 144 -5.70 -9.04 2.58
CA LEU A 144 -5.23 -8.10 3.60
C LEU A 144 -3.71 -8.07 3.68
N LYS A 145 -3.04 -9.22 3.62
CA LYS A 145 -1.58 -9.28 3.63
C LYS A 145 -0.95 -8.44 2.51
N ILE A 146 -1.48 -8.53 1.29
CA ILE A 146 -1.03 -7.70 0.15
C ILE A 146 -1.25 -6.22 0.45
N HIS A 147 -2.44 -5.83 0.90
CA HIS A 147 -2.77 -4.42 1.16
C HIS A 147 -1.90 -3.81 2.27
N ILE A 148 -1.57 -4.58 3.31
CA ILE A 148 -0.65 -4.13 4.37
C ILE A 148 0.74 -3.86 3.79
N LEU A 149 1.25 -4.73 2.92
CA LEU A 149 2.55 -4.51 2.29
C LEU A 149 2.53 -3.28 1.37
N SER A 150 1.47 -3.08 0.58
CA SER A 150 1.32 -1.88 -0.24
C SER A 150 1.34 -0.61 0.63
N ALA A 151 0.66 -0.62 1.78
CA ALA A 151 0.72 0.48 2.73
C ALA A 151 2.14 0.73 3.25
N PHE A 152 2.94 -0.32 3.51
CA PHE A 152 4.33 -0.15 3.90
C PHE A 152 5.18 0.51 2.80
N ALA A 153 4.93 0.19 1.53
CA ALA A 153 5.59 0.87 0.42
C ALA A 153 5.28 2.37 0.42
N ASP A 154 4.00 2.73 0.56
CA ASP A 154 3.56 4.13 0.61
C ASP A 154 4.14 4.87 1.82
N PHE A 155 4.18 4.21 2.98
CA PHE A 155 4.75 4.78 4.20
C PHE A 155 6.25 5.04 4.05
N ALA A 156 6.98 4.11 3.44
CA ALA A 156 8.41 4.24 3.20
C ALA A 156 8.75 5.43 2.28
N VAL A 157 7.93 5.66 1.24
CA VAL A 157 8.10 6.79 0.31
C VAL A 157 7.66 8.12 0.92
N CYS A 158 6.47 8.16 1.51
CA CYS A 158 5.84 9.41 1.92
C CYS A 158 6.31 9.91 3.29
N LEU A 159 6.65 8.98 4.20
CA LEU A 159 7.04 9.27 5.58
C LEU A 159 8.35 8.56 5.98
N PRO A 160 9.45 8.72 5.22
CA PRO A 160 10.68 7.94 5.42
C PRO A 160 11.29 8.11 6.82
N HIS A 161 11.18 9.31 7.40
CA HIS A 161 11.67 9.61 8.75
C HIS A 161 10.94 8.85 9.87
N PHE A 162 9.64 8.59 9.72
CA PHE A 162 8.88 7.79 10.68
C PHE A 162 9.10 6.31 10.41
N PHE A 163 9.12 5.92 9.13
CA PHE A 163 9.29 4.54 8.70
C PHE A 163 10.67 3.96 9.04
N GLU A 164 11.72 4.80 9.13
CA GLU A 164 13.08 4.36 9.41
C GLU A 164 13.19 3.53 10.70
N ASN A 165 12.39 3.86 11.72
CA ASN A 165 12.35 3.15 13.00
C ASN A 165 11.84 1.70 12.89
N TYR A 166 11.22 1.35 11.77
CA TYR A 166 10.58 0.06 11.53
C TYR A 166 11.33 -0.80 10.51
N LEU A 167 12.47 -0.33 9.97
CA LEU A 167 13.21 -1.01 8.90
C LEU A 167 13.58 -2.46 9.25
N ASP A 168 14.04 -2.72 10.46
CA ASP A 168 14.44 -4.08 10.86
C ASP A 168 13.24 -5.01 11.05
N THR A 169 12.16 -4.48 11.60
CA THR A 169 10.89 -5.21 11.77
C THR A 169 10.27 -5.55 10.42
N VAL A 170 10.15 -4.56 9.53
CA VAL A 170 9.62 -4.74 8.17
C VAL A 170 10.53 -5.67 7.37
N GLY A 171 11.86 -5.50 7.44
CA GLY A 171 12.81 -6.41 6.81
C GLY A 171 12.61 -7.88 7.21
N SER A 172 12.41 -8.13 8.50
CA SER A 172 12.13 -9.48 9.00
C SER A 172 10.82 -10.05 8.47
N ILE A 173 9.81 -9.22 8.27
CA ILE A 173 8.53 -9.59 7.64
C ILE A 173 8.74 -9.92 6.15
N LEU A 174 9.38 -9.03 5.39
CA LEU A 174 9.64 -9.23 3.96
C LEU A 174 10.47 -10.50 3.72
N LYS A 175 11.45 -10.78 4.58
CA LYS A 175 12.21 -12.03 4.56
C LYS A 175 11.28 -13.24 4.63
N LYS A 176 10.40 -13.30 5.64
CA LYS A 176 9.45 -14.41 5.82
C LYS A 176 8.55 -14.59 4.59
N ILE A 177 8.07 -13.49 4.02
CA ILE A 177 7.19 -13.51 2.83
C ILE A 177 7.91 -14.04 1.60
N THR A 178 9.18 -13.65 1.41
CA THR A 178 10.01 -14.11 0.28
C THR A 178 10.20 -15.63 0.29
N PHE A 179 10.16 -16.29 1.46
CA PHE A 179 10.30 -17.74 1.59
C PHE A 179 8.98 -18.52 1.50
N ILE A 180 7.83 -17.86 1.30
CA ILE A 180 6.54 -18.55 1.12
C ILE A 180 6.59 -19.41 -0.16
N LYS A 181 6.16 -20.67 -0.02
CA LYS A 181 5.99 -21.63 -1.12
C LYS A 181 4.63 -22.30 -0.97
N PHE A 182 4.04 -22.71 -2.08
CA PHE A 182 2.77 -23.43 -2.11
C PHE A 182 2.96 -24.86 -2.62
N ASP A 183 2.26 -25.81 -2.02
CA ASP A 183 2.21 -27.19 -2.50
C ASP A 183 1.24 -27.30 -3.69
N SER A 184 1.57 -28.19 -4.62
CA SER A 184 1.10 -28.27 -6.01
C SER A 184 -0.39 -28.61 -6.26
N ASN A 185 -1.25 -28.55 -5.23
CA ASN A 185 -2.64 -28.98 -5.36
C ASN A 185 -3.58 -27.95 -6.03
N ASP A 186 -3.23 -26.66 -5.99
CA ASP A 186 -3.99 -25.58 -6.65
C ASP A 186 -3.03 -24.58 -7.30
N GLU A 187 -2.32 -25.05 -8.33
CA GLU A 187 -1.16 -24.34 -8.88
C GLU A 187 -1.46 -22.93 -9.38
N LEU A 188 -2.62 -22.69 -10.00
CA LEU A 188 -2.90 -21.40 -10.64
C LEU A 188 -3.27 -20.31 -9.62
N THR A 189 -4.18 -20.61 -8.69
CA THR A 189 -4.59 -19.67 -7.65
C THR A 189 -3.40 -19.29 -6.76
N ASN A 190 -2.61 -20.30 -6.37
CA ASN A 190 -1.41 -20.11 -5.58
C ASN A 190 -0.34 -19.31 -6.33
N LEU A 191 -0.18 -19.53 -7.64
CA LEU A 191 0.75 -18.76 -8.47
C LEU A 191 0.36 -17.27 -8.55
N VAL A 192 -0.92 -16.97 -8.79
CA VAL A 192 -1.40 -15.57 -8.87
C VAL A 192 -1.17 -14.85 -7.55
N TYR A 193 -1.47 -15.52 -6.43
CA TYR A 193 -1.24 -14.93 -5.11
C TYR A 193 0.24 -14.78 -4.78
N LEU A 194 1.08 -15.78 -5.08
CA LEU A 194 2.54 -15.70 -4.91
C LEU A 194 3.13 -14.55 -5.72
N THR A 195 2.65 -14.37 -6.96
CA THR A 195 3.04 -13.27 -7.85
C THR A 195 2.69 -11.92 -7.21
N LYS A 196 1.48 -11.76 -6.67
CA LYS A 196 1.09 -10.55 -5.93
C LYS A 196 2.00 -10.31 -4.72
N LEU A 197 2.29 -11.33 -3.92
CA LEU A 197 3.21 -11.21 -2.78
C LEU A 197 4.60 -10.74 -3.21
N ARG A 198 5.16 -11.34 -4.26
CA ARG A 198 6.47 -10.96 -4.80
C ARG A 198 6.45 -9.53 -5.33
N LYS A 199 5.45 -9.17 -6.13
CA LYS A 199 5.26 -7.81 -6.67
C LYS A 199 5.21 -6.78 -5.54
N THR A 200 4.35 -6.97 -4.55
CA THR A 200 4.23 -6.01 -3.45
C THR A 200 5.46 -5.98 -2.56
N THR A 201 6.17 -7.11 -2.40
CA THR A 201 7.47 -7.13 -1.70
C THR A 201 8.51 -6.28 -2.43
N LEU A 202 8.57 -6.33 -3.76
CA LEU A 202 9.41 -5.44 -4.56
C LEU A 202 9.01 -3.98 -4.36
N GLU A 203 7.72 -3.66 -4.40
CA GLU A 203 7.21 -2.31 -4.16
C GLU A 203 7.62 -1.75 -2.79
N VAL A 204 7.59 -2.59 -1.74
CA VAL A 204 8.09 -2.17 -0.41
C VAL A 204 9.58 -1.85 -0.46
N TYR A 205 10.40 -2.70 -1.08
CA TYR A 205 11.84 -2.43 -1.23
C TYR A 205 12.10 -1.17 -2.05
N THR A 206 11.38 -0.96 -3.15
CA THR A 206 11.42 0.27 -3.95
C THR A 206 11.08 1.48 -3.09
N GLY A 207 10.01 1.40 -2.30
CA GLY A 207 9.61 2.49 -1.41
C GLY A 207 10.68 2.82 -0.36
N ILE A 208 11.31 1.80 0.21
CA ILE A 208 12.40 1.98 1.18
C ILE A 208 13.63 2.64 0.53
N ILE A 209 14.13 2.14 -0.61
CA ILE A 209 15.34 2.69 -1.22
C ILE A 209 15.13 4.14 -1.69
N LEU A 210 13.96 4.45 -2.27
CA LEU A 210 13.61 5.80 -2.70
C LEU A 210 13.44 6.75 -1.51
N GLY A 211 12.72 6.32 -0.46
CA GLY A 211 12.53 7.10 0.77
C GLY A 211 13.85 7.42 1.49
N LEU A 212 14.76 6.44 1.56
CA LEU A 212 16.09 6.62 2.14
C LEU A 212 16.98 7.55 1.29
N ASN A 213 16.89 7.47 -0.04
CA ASN A 213 17.67 8.32 -0.94
C ASN A 213 17.30 9.79 -0.80
N PHE A 214 16.00 10.11 -0.69
CA PHE A 214 15.54 11.48 -0.45
C PHE A 214 16.19 12.12 0.78
N LYS A 215 16.56 11.31 1.78
CA LYS A 215 17.25 11.76 3.01
C LYS A 215 18.77 11.60 2.96
N LYS A 216 19.36 11.22 1.82
CA LYS A 216 20.79 10.89 1.68
C LYS A 216 21.24 9.76 2.61
N ARG A 217 20.33 8.86 3.00
CA ARG A 217 20.56 7.71 3.90
C ARG A 217 20.50 6.37 3.18
N GLY A 218 20.65 6.35 1.85
CA GLY A 218 20.58 5.13 1.03
C GLY A 218 21.44 3.97 1.53
N LYS A 219 22.57 4.23 2.20
CA LYS A 219 23.43 3.18 2.80
C LYS A 219 22.71 2.29 3.82
N LEU A 220 21.63 2.76 4.46
CA LEU A 220 20.84 1.92 5.37
C LEU A 220 20.19 0.74 4.66
N PHE A 221 19.94 0.85 3.35
CA PHE A 221 19.36 -0.20 2.52
C PHE A 221 20.31 -1.40 2.33
N LEU A 222 21.62 -1.25 2.59
CA LEU A 222 22.59 -2.33 2.42
C LEU A 222 22.22 -3.60 3.21
N ARG A 223 21.48 -3.47 4.32
CA ARG A 223 20.98 -4.58 5.14
C ARG A 223 19.98 -5.51 4.41
N PHE A 224 19.36 -5.03 3.33
CA PHE A 224 18.35 -5.77 2.57
C PHE A 224 18.90 -6.41 1.30
N ILE A 225 20.12 -6.07 0.86
CA ILE A 225 20.63 -6.45 -0.46
C ILE A 225 20.62 -7.96 -0.70
N GLU A 226 21.06 -8.75 0.28
CA GLU A 226 21.06 -10.21 0.15
C GLU A 226 19.64 -10.77 -0.05
N GLN A 227 18.66 -10.22 0.69
CA GLN A 227 17.26 -10.64 0.61
C GLN A 227 16.62 -10.23 -0.72
N VAL A 228 16.93 -9.02 -1.20
CA VAL A 228 16.47 -8.52 -2.49
C VAL A 228 17.00 -9.38 -3.63
N ILE A 229 18.30 -9.69 -3.62
CA ILE A 229 18.90 -10.54 -4.65
C ILE A 229 18.27 -11.92 -4.65
N PHE A 230 18.08 -12.51 -3.46
CA PHE A 230 17.39 -13.79 -3.35
C PHE A 230 15.99 -13.74 -3.97
N LEU A 231 15.20 -12.71 -3.69
CA LEU A 231 13.87 -12.52 -4.30
C LEU A 231 13.95 -12.38 -5.82
N LEU A 232 14.86 -11.55 -6.34
CA LEU A 232 15.06 -11.35 -7.78
C LEU A 232 15.45 -12.66 -8.48
N GLU A 233 16.34 -13.44 -7.88
CA GLU A 233 16.70 -14.76 -8.41
C GLU A 233 15.52 -15.74 -8.39
N GLN A 234 14.66 -15.73 -7.37
CA GLN A 234 13.46 -16.56 -7.34
C GLN A 234 12.50 -16.18 -8.46
N ILE A 235 12.34 -14.89 -8.75
CA ILE A 235 11.50 -14.41 -9.85
C ILE A 235 12.10 -14.85 -11.19
N ALA A 236 13.39 -14.64 -11.38
CA ALA A 236 14.10 -14.95 -12.63
C ALA A 236 14.11 -16.45 -12.97
N LYS A 237 14.21 -17.31 -11.96
CA LYS A 237 14.27 -18.78 -12.13
C LYS A 237 12.89 -19.42 -12.28
N ASP A 238 11.82 -18.69 -11.99
CA ASP A 238 10.46 -19.18 -12.08
C ASP A 238 9.92 -18.94 -13.50
N PRO A 239 9.77 -19.98 -14.34
CA PRO A 239 9.33 -19.83 -15.73
C PRO A 239 7.90 -19.27 -15.83
N LYS A 240 7.11 -19.37 -14.75
CA LYS A 240 5.76 -18.81 -14.72
C LYS A 240 5.77 -17.29 -14.46
N SER A 241 6.91 -16.70 -14.05
CA SER A 241 7.05 -15.25 -13.87
C SER A 241 6.95 -14.47 -15.18
N GLU A 242 7.34 -15.08 -16.31
CA GLU A 242 7.25 -14.48 -17.66
C GLU A 242 5.79 -14.27 -18.11
N LEU A 243 4.84 -14.90 -17.43
CA LEU A 243 3.41 -14.64 -17.63
C LEU A 243 2.98 -13.28 -17.03
N PHE A 244 3.85 -12.61 -16.29
CA PHE A 244 3.55 -11.41 -15.52
C PHE A 244 4.58 -10.30 -15.79
N ASP A 245 4.45 -9.64 -16.95
CA ASP A 245 5.32 -8.53 -17.35
C ASP A 245 5.47 -7.44 -16.27
N GLU A 246 4.40 -7.14 -15.53
CA GLU A 246 4.44 -6.15 -14.46
C GLU A 246 5.33 -6.57 -13.28
N LEU A 247 5.41 -7.87 -12.97
CA LEU A 247 6.32 -8.38 -11.94
C LEU A 247 7.79 -8.20 -12.37
N ILE A 248 8.11 -8.57 -13.61
CA ILE A 248 9.46 -8.42 -14.16
C ILE A 248 9.84 -6.95 -14.25
N LYS A 249 8.91 -6.09 -14.69
CA LYS A 249 9.08 -4.64 -14.70
C LYS A 249 9.46 -4.11 -13.32
N ASN A 250 8.67 -4.42 -12.29
CA ASN A 250 8.94 -3.95 -10.92
C ASN A 250 10.30 -4.46 -10.40
N ALA A 251 10.70 -5.67 -10.80
CA ALA A 251 12.00 -6.25 -10.43
C ALA A 251 13.16 -5.46 -11.06
N VAL A 252 13.06 -5.14 -12.35
CA VAL A 252 14.07 -4.35 -13.09
C VAL A 252 14.08 -2.90 -12.59
N GLU A 253 12.93 -2.27 -12.35
CA GLU A 253 12.86 -0.92 -11.77
C GLU A 253 13.55 -0.84 -10.39
N LEU A 254 13.37 -1.85 -9.53
CA LEU A 254 14.07 -1.92 -8.25
C LEU A 254 15.60 -2.04 -8.43
N ILE A 255 16.07 -2.80 -9.42
CA ILE A 255 17.51 -2.91 -9.73
C ILE A 255 18.05 -1.54 -10.14
N VAL A 256 17.35 -0.83 -11.04
CA VAL A 256 17.72 0.53 -11.47
C VAL A 256 17.85 1.47 -10.28
N ASP A 257 16.84 1.48 -9.39
CA ASP A 257 16.83 2.36 -8.22
C ASP A 257 18.00 2.06 -7.28
N ILE A 258 18.25 0.77 -7.00
CA ILE A 258 19.35 0.35 -6.13
C ILE A 258 20.70 0.73 -6.75
N LEU A 259 20.93 0.46 -8.03
CA LEU A 259 22.20 0.77 -8.69
C LEU A 259 22.42 2.28 -8.82
N SER A 260 21.37 3.04 -9.12
CA SER A 260 21.44 4.49 -9.21
C SER A 260 21.87 5.14 -7.89
N ILE A 261 21.52 4.53 -6.75
CA ILE A 261 21.79 5.08 -5.42
C ILE A 261 23.05 4.45 -4.78
N LEU A 262 23.33 3.17 -5.02
CA LEU A 262 24.33 2.35 -4.29
C LEU A 262 25.32 1.61 -5.18
N SER A 263 25.41 1.91 -6.48
CA SER A 263 26.27 1.19 -7.46
C SER A 263 27.64 0.80 -6.91
N LYS A 264 28.39 1.76 -6.33
CA LYS A 264 29.75 1.52 -5.81
C LYS A 264 29.84 0.40 -4.78
N GLN A 265 28.80 0.20 -3.97
CA GLN A 265 28.77 -0.80 -2.90
C GLN A 265 28.20 -2.14 -3.37
N VAL A 266 27.25 -2.12 -4.31
CA VAL A 266 26.41 -3.30 -4.58
C VAL A 266 26.50 -3.87 -5.99
N LYS A 267 27.12 -3.15 -6.95
CA LYS A 267 27.18 -3.57 -8.37
C LYS A 267 27.61 -5.02 -8.57
N ARG A 268 28.62 -5.49 -7.83
CA ARG A 268 29.11 -6.88 -7.91
C ARG A 268 28.06 -7.94 -7.61
N PHE A 269 27.07 -7.64 -6.79
CA PHE A 269 26.05 -8.60 -6.39
C PHE A 269 24.91 -8.72 -7.40
N PHE A 270 24.74 -7.72 -8.27
CA PHE A 270 23.74 -7.73 -9.35
C PHE A 270 24.31 -8.25 -10.68
N ASN A 271 25.62 -8.45 -10.77
CA ASN A 271 26.28 -8.98 -11.95
C ASN A 271 26.18 -10.52 -12.01
N THR A 272 24.95 -11.05 -12.08
CA THR A 272 24.65 -12.49 -12.09
C THR A 272 23.72 -12.86 -13.23
N GLN A 273 23.80 -14.11 -13.71
CA GLN A 273 23.03 -14.56 -14.86
C GLN A 273 21.50 -14.43 -14.67
N PRO A 274 20.90 -14.78 -13.51
CA PRO A 274 19.47 -14.60 -13.29
C PRO A 274 19.03 -13.13 -13.40
N ILE A 275 19.86 -12.19 -12.98
CA ILE A 275 19.56 -10.75 -13.08
C ILE A 275 19.59 -10.30 -14.54
N TYR A 276 20.58 -10.75 -15.32
CA TYR A 276 20.60 -10.48 -16.77
C TYR A 276 19.40 -11.10 -17.49
N HIS A 277 18.89 -12.26 -17.04
CA HIS A 277 17.65 -12.83 -17.60
C HIS A 277 16.47 -11.86 -17.50
N LEU A 278 16.26 -11.28 -16.32
CA LEU A 278 15.19 -10.28 -16.10
C LEU A 278 15.38 -9.04 -16.99
N ILE A 279 16.62 -8.54 -17.08
CA ILE A 279 16.94 -7.35 -17.90
C ILE A 279 16.72 -7.62 -19.38
N ASN A 280 17.17 -8.78 -19.88
CA ASN A 280 17.00 -9.17 -21.27
C ASN A 280 15.53 -9.35 -21.64
N HIS A 281 14.72 -9.95 -20.75
CA HIS A 281 13.28 -10.05 -20.95
C HIS A 281 12.65 -8.66 -21.18
N CYS A 282 13.04 -7.64 -20.41
CA CYS A 282 12.59 -6.26 -20.65
C CYS A 282 13.11 -5.66 -21.96
N LEU A 283 14.35 -5.96 -22.37
CA LEU A 283 14.94 -5.47 -23.63
C LEU A 283 14.29 -6.08 -24.87
N GLU A 284 13.83 -7.32 -24.77
CA GLU A 284 13.19 -8.07 -25.86
C GLU A 284 11.69 -7.76 -25.98
N SER A 285 11.03 -7.34 -24.89
CA SER A 285 9.60 -7.01 -24.85
C SER A 285 9.17 -5.93 -25.86
N ASP A 286 8.08 -6.13 -26.58
CA ASP A 286 7.55 -5.13 -27.54
C ASP A 286 7.12 -3.79 -26.92
N ASP A 287 6.93 -3.73 -25.59
CA ASP A 287 6.66 -2.46 -24.90
C ASP A 287 7.91 -1.59 -24.83
N GLN A 288 7.86 -0.43 -25.52
CA GLN A 288 8.94 0.55 -25.53
C GLN A 288 9.34 1.04 -24.14
N LYS A 289 8.41 1.07 -23.17
CA LYS A 289 8.71 1.45 -21.78
C LYS A 289 9.59 0.39 -21.12
N LEU A 290 9.28 -0.89 -21.31
CA LEU A 290 10.08 -2.00 -20.77
C LEU A 290 11.48 -2.03 -21.41
N LYS A 291 11.58 -1.87 -22.73
CA LYS A 291 12.89 -1.78 -23.41
C LYS A 291 13.75 -0.65 -22.85
N LYS A 292 13.15 0.52 -22.61
CA LYS A 292 13.88 1.68 -22.06
C LYS A 292 14.42 1.40 -20.66
N ILE A 293 13.62 0.76 -19.81
CA ILE A 293 14.01 0.41 -18.44
C ILE A 293 15.19 -0.59 -18.47
N GLY A 294 15.09 -1.68 -19.23
CA GLY A 294 16.18 -2.65 -19.36
C GLY A 294 17.48 -2.05 -19.92
N GLY A 295 17.38 -1.07 -20.82
CA GLY A 295 18.54 -0.36 -21.37
C GLY A 295 19.26 0.54 -20.38
N TRP A 296 18.61 0.99 -19.31
CA TRP A 296 19.25 1.77 -18.24
C TRP A 296 20.11 0.87 -17.35
N ASP A 297 19.60 -0.29 -16.97
CA ASP A 297 20.33 -1.27 -16.15
C ASP A 297 21.59 -1.79 -16.83
N TYR A 298 21.50 -2.11 -18.13
CA TYR A 298 22.67 -2.59 -18.88
C TYR A 298 23.83 -1.58 -18.84
N LYS A 299 23.53 -0.28 -18.80
CA LYS A 299 24.55 0.78 -18.67
C LYS A 299 25.09 0.95 -17.26
N LEU A 300 24.30 0.64 -16.24
CA LEU A 300 24.72 0.74 -14.84
C LEU A 300 25.56 -0.48 -14.42
N LEU A 301 25.29 -1.65 -15.01
CA LEU A 301 26.00 -2.91 -14.76
C LEU A 301 27.30 -3.05 -15.56
N ASN A 302 27.42 -2.40 -16.72
CA ASN A 302 28.71 -2.26 -17.43
C ASN A 302 29.46 -1.01 -16.99
#